data_AF-A0A962ZMJ8-F1
#
_entry.id   AF-A0A962ZMJ8-F1
#
_cell.length_a   1.000
_cell.length_b   1.000
_cell.length_c   1.000
_cell.angle_alpha   90.00
_cell.angle_beta   90.00
_cell.angle_gamma   90.00
#
_symmetry.space_group_name_H-M   'P 1'
#
loop_
_entity.id
_entity.type
_entity.pdbx_description
1 polymer ?
#
loop_
_entity_poly.entity_id
_entity_poly.type
_entity_poly.pdbx_seq_one_letter_code
_entity_poly.pdbx_strand_id
1 'polypeptide(L)'
;MSERSLPVRVLSAIWNGITRVRLALSNLLFLVLLAVIYFVYMGGAPEPLPQRAALLLNLSGSVVDQRSPVDPLQALLVESTPASHEVLLRDLLDAIEFATQDSAITALVMELDALMYVGISKTQEIVTALEKFRATGKPIVAVGDYYSQDQYLLASHADEIIVHPLGGVALEGFSSYRNYFKDALEKLSVNVHVFRAGEFKSAVEPFERNDMSAGERRVTERWLSQLWHQYTSAVETGRELAPGSVDDYINHFAERLKASQGDAARAALQAGLVDQLLGRDEANDYLVGVVGAENDEGLYEAIEFERYVARKRPLSLSGPEGDRVAVITAKGTIMPGEQPPGEIGGDTLARLIRSAVEDEGVKAIVLRVDSGGGSLFASEVIRRQVSEARDSGIPVVV
;
A
#
# COMPACT_ATOMS: atom_id res chain seq x y z
N MET A 1 -39.06 -57.30 30.67
CA MET A 1 -38.57 -55.95 30.33
C MET A 1 -38.95 -55.70 28.88
N SER A 2 -39.93 -54.82 28.63
CA SER A 2 -40.46 -54.58 27.28
C SER A 2 -39.41 -53.88 26.41
N GLU A 3 -39.00 -54.53 25.32
CA GLU A 3 -38.11 -53.90 24.33
C GLU A 3 -38.84 -52.71 23.71
N ARG A 4 -38.26 -51.51 23.85
CA ARG A 4 -38.77 -50.30 23.21
C ARG A 4 -38.91 -50.53 21.70
N SER A 5 -40.04 -50.11 21.13
CA SER A 5 -40.29 -50.27 19.69
C SER A 5 -39.16 -49.65 18.87
N LEU A 6 -38.85 -50.28 17.72
CA LEU A 6 -37.78 -49.86 16.81
C LEU A 6 -37.76 -48.33 16.54
N PRO A 7 -38.91 -47.66 16.32
CA PRO A 7 -38.95 -46.21 16.11
C PRO A 7 -38.46 -45.40 17.32
N VAL A 8 -38.82 -45.83 18.53
CA VAL A 8 -38.42 -45.16 19.79
C VAL A 8 -36.92 -45.31 20.03
N ARG A 9 -36.34 -46.47 19.68
CA ARG A 9 -34.88 -46.69 19.77
C ARG A 9 -34.12 -45.81 18.80
N VAL A 10 -34.55 -45.73 17.55
CA VAL A 10 -33.93 -44.88 16.52
C VAL A 10 -34.00 -43.40 16.92
N LEU A 11 -35.17 -42.90 17.33
CA LEU A 11 -35.34 -41.52 17.78
C LEU A 11 -34.47 -41.19 19.01
N SER A 12 -34.38 -42.11 19.97
CA SER A 12 -33.51 -41.92 21.15
C SER A 12 -32.03 -41.91 20.81
N ALA A 13 -31.59 -42.71 19.83
CA ALA A 13 -30.21 -42.73 19.37
C ALA A 13 -29.85 -41.43 18.64
N ILE A 14 -30.75 -40.91 17.80
CA ILE A 14 -30.60 -39.61 17.14
C ILE A 14 -30.53 -38.49 18.18
N TRP A 15 -31.43 -38.48 19.17
CA TRP A 15 -31.44 -37.46 20.23
C TRP A 15 -30.16 -37.48 21.08
N ASN A 16 -29.66 -38.67 21.42
CA ASN A 16 -28.39 -38.82 22.12
C ASN A 16 -27.20 -38.37 21.26
N GLY A 17 -27.23 -38.64 19.95
CA GLY A 17 -26.25 -38.12 18.98
C GLY A 17 -26.23 -36.60 18.95
N ILE A 18 -27.39 -35.96 18.79
CA ILE A 18 -27.55 -34.50 18.81
C ILE A 18 -27.05 -33.92 20.14
N THR A 19 -27.38 -34.55 21.26
CA THR A 19 -26.95 -34.10 22.59
C THR A 19 -25.43 -34.16 22.75
N ARG A 20 -24.79 -35.22 22.26
CA ARG A 20 -23.31 -35.36 22.28
C ARG A 20 -22.63 -34.32 21.40
N VAL A 21 -23.15 -34.10 20.19
CA VAL A 21 -22.64 -33.05 19.28
C VAL A 21 -22.78 -31.67 19.91
N ARG A 22 -23.94 -31.36 20.49
CA ARG A 22 -24.18 -30.09 21.19
C ARG A 22 -23.20 -29.90 22.35
N LEU A 23 -23.01 -30.91 23.20
CA LEU A 23 -22.06 -30.86 24.31
C LEU A 23 -20.62 -30.68 23.82
N ALA A 24 -20.23 -31.38 22.75
CA ALA A 24 -18.90 -31.22 22.15
C ALA A 24 -18.69 -29.79 21.62
N LEU A 25 -19.67 -29.21 20.92
CA LEU A 25 -19.62 -27.83 20.43
C LEU A 25 -19.60 -26.82 21.58
N SER A 26 -20.41 -27.01 22.62
CA SER A 26 -20.40 -26.13 23.80
C SER A 26 -19.07 -26.19 24.55
N ASN A 27 -18.48 -27.38 24.70
CA ASN A 27 -17.17 -27.53 25.31
C ASN A 27 -16.07 -26.90 24.45
N LEU A 28 -16.14 -27.05 23.12
CA LEU A 28 -15.19 -26.40 22.21
C LEU A 28 -15.29 -24.88 22.31
N LEU A 29 -16.51 -24.33 22.28
CA LEU A 29 -16.74 -22.89 22.44
C LEU A 29 -16.21 -22.39 23.79
N PHE A 30 -16.43 -23.16 24.86
CA PHE A 30 -15.92 -22.84 26.19
C PHE A 30 -14.39 -22.85 26.25
N LEU A 31 -13.73 -23.83 25.61
CA LEU A 31 -12.27 -23.89 25.51
C LEU A 31 -11.72 -22.72 24.67
N VAL A 32 -12.38 -22.35 23.57
CA VAL A 32 -12.02 -21.18 22.77
C VAL A 32 -12.17 -19.90 23.60
N LEU A 33 -13.26 -19.75 24.36
CA LEU A 33 -13.46 -18.61 25.25
C LEU A 33 -12.36 -18.53 26.32
N LEU A 34 -12.01 -19.66 26.95
CA LEU A 34 -10.91 -19.72 27.91
C LEU A 34 -9.58 -19.38 27.26
N ALA A 35 -9.32 -19.84 26.04
CA ALA A 35 -8.13 -19.47 25.28
C ALA A 35 -8.11 -17.96 25.00
N VAL A 36 -9.22 -17.37 24.55
CA VAL A 36 -9.31 -15.92 24.32
C VAL A 36 -9.07 -15.14 25.62
N ILE A 37 -9.70 -15.51 26.73
CA ILE A 37 -9.50 -14.87 28.03
C ILE A 37 -8.04 -15.02 28.47
N TYR A 38 -7.47 -16.20 28.31
CA TYR A 38 -6.06 -16.46 28.61
C TYR A 38 -5.14 -15.59 27.75
N PHE A 39 -5.36 -15.49 26.44
CA PHE A 39 -4.57 -14.63 25.56
C PHE A 39 -4.75 -13.14 25.84
N VAL A 40 -5.94 -12.70 26.25
CA VAL A 40 -6.18 -11.32 26.68
C VAL A 40 -5.50 -11.01 28.01
N TYR A 41 -5.42 -11.98 28.91
CA TYR A 41 -4.81 -11.81 30.24
C TYR A 41 -3.29 -11.99 30.23
N MET A 42 -2.77 -12.91 29.42
CA MET A 42 -1.33 -13.14 29.20
C MET A 42 -0.72 -12.22 28.16
N GLY A 43 -1.52 -11.71 27.21
CA GLY A 43 -1.14 -10.57 26.39
C GLY A 43 -0.95 -9.40 27.33
N GLY A 44 0.27 -9.21 27.80
CA GLY A 44 0.60 -8.21 28.82
C GLY A 44 0.05 -6.84 28.46
N ALA A 45 -0.03 -5.96 29.46
CA ALA A 45 -0.34 -4.56 29.19
C ALA A 45 0.56 -4.08 28.04
N PRO A 46 0.00 -3.42 27.00
CA PRO A 46 0.79 -3.00 25.86
C PRO A 46 1.97 -2.19 26.37
N GLU A 47 3.17 -2.62 25.99
CA GLU A 47 4.42 -2.00 26.40
C GLU A 47 4.34 -0.48 26.24
N PRO A 48 4.85 0.27 27.23
CA PRO A 48 4.86 1.73 27.16
C PRO A 48 5.60 2.17 25.90
N LEU A 49 5.16 3.31 25.33
CA LEU A 49 5.91 3.91 24.24
C LEU A 49 7.31 4.30 24.76
N PRO A 50 8.38 4.10 23.97
CA PRO A 50 9.72 4.52 24.35
C PRO A 50 9.75 6.01 24.69
N GLN A 51 10.62 6.40 25.62
CA GLN A 51 10.81 7.82 25.97
C GLN A 51 11.60 8.57 24.89
N ARG A 52 12.38 7.84 24.10
CA ARG A 52 13.16 8.33 22.97
C ARG A 52 13.29 7.21 21.95
N ALA A 53 12.88 7.44 20.71
CA ALA A 53 12.94 6.45 19.63
C ALA A 53 12.97 7.10 18.25
N ALA A 54 13.35 6.33 17.24
CA ALA A 54 12.98 6.61 15.86
C ALA A 54 11.51 6.23 15.61
N LEU A 55 10.83 6.98 14.73
CA LEU A 55 9.69 6.43 13.99
C LEU A 55 10.24 5.56 12.87
N LEU A 56 9.99 4.25 12.93
CA LEU A 56 10.43 3.29 11.93
C LEU A 56 9.36 3.11 10.85
N LEU A 57 9.70 3.48 9.62
CA LEU A 57 8.93 3.20 8.41
C LEU A 57 9.45 1.91 7.77
N ASN A 58 9.11 0.76 8.36
CA ASN A 58 9.42 -0.59 7.87
C ASN A 58 8.38 -1.07 6.85
N LEU A 59 8.26 -0.34 5.74
CA LEU A 59 7.18 -0.56 4.78
C LEU A 59 7.30 -1.94 4.10
N SER A 60 6.26 -2.76 4.24
CA SER A 60 6.21 -4.10 3.65
C SER A 60 5.07 -4.22 2.62
N GLY A 61 5.37 -4.77 1.45
CA GLY A 61 4.39 -4.97 0.39
C GLY A 61 4.03 -3.70 -0.36
N SER A 62 2.74 -3.43 -0.57
CA SER A 62 2.28 -2.29 -1.38
C SER A 62 1.59 -1.22 -0.56
N VAL A 63 1.88 0.06 -0.82
CA VAL A 63 1.16 1.19 -0.24
C VAL A 63 -0.14 1.43 -1.01
N VAL A 64 -1.27 1.39 -0.30
CA VAL A 64 -2.61 1.43 -0.89
C VAL A 64 -3.52 2.45 -0.19
N ASP A 65 -4.49 2.98 -0.93
CA ASP A 65 -5.53 3.87 -0.38
C ASP A 65 -6.58 3.13 0.43
N GLN A 66 -6.76 1.85 0.10
CA GLN A 66 -7.73 0.95 0.70
C GLN A 66 -7.17 -0.47 0.63
N ARG A 67 -7.25 -1.17 1.77
CA ARG A 67 -6.89 -2.58 1.87
C ARG A 67 -7.91 -3.45 1.15
N SER A 68 -7.39 -4.45 0.47
CA SER A 68 -8.14 -5.55 -0.10
C SER A 68 -8.73 -6.40 1.03
N PRO A 69 -9.96 -6.92 0.86
CA PRO A 69 -10.57 -7.78 1.85
C PRO A 69 -9.81 -9.11 1.88
N VAL A 70 -9.44 -9.55 3.08
CA VAL A 70 -8.81 -10.85 3.27
C VAL A 70 -9.88 -11.82 3.77
N ASP A 71 -10.05 -12.94 3.05
CA ASP A 71 -10.93 -14.01 3.51
C ASP A 71 -10.32 -14.68 4.77
N PRO A 72 -11.05 -14.77 5.90
CA PRO A 72 -10.51 -15.28 7.16
C PRO A 72 -10.01 -16.73 7.09
N LEU A 73 -10.60 -17.59 6.24
CA LEU A 73 -10.14 -18.96 6.07
C LEU A 73 -8.88 -19.01 5.20
N GLN A 74 -8.79 -18.15 4.17
CA GLN A 74 -7.58 -18.04 3.35
C GLN A 74 -6.41 -17.47 4.16
N ALA A 75 -6.66 -16.50 5.04
CA ALA A 75 -5.65 -15.93 5.93
C ALA A 75 -4.97 -16.97 6.84
N LEU A 76 -5.67 -18.07 7.16
CA LEU A 76 -5.14 -19.18 7.96
C LEU A 76 -4.34 -20.19 7.14
N LEU A 77 -4.52 -20.20 5.81
CA LEU A 77 -3.91 -21.18 4.89
C LEU A 77 -2.72 -20.61 4.11
N VAL A 78 -2.68 -19.30 3.92
CA VAL A 78 -1.64 -18.61 3.15
C VAL A 78 -0.55 -18.12 4.11
N GLU A 79 0.69 -18.52 3.86
CA GLU A 79 1.84 -17.98 4.57
C GLU A 79 1.98 -16.49 4.26
N SER A 80 2.07 -15.66 5.30
CA SER A 80 2.18 -14.22 5.13
C SER A 80 3.51 -13.87 4.46
N THR A 81 3.45 -13.34 3.25
CA THR A 81 4.62 -12.86 2.50
C THR A 81 4.54 -11.34 2.30
N PRO A 82 5.66 -10.63 2.11
CA PRO A 82 5.65 -9.21 1.78
C PRO A 82 4.75 -8.90 0.58
N ALA A 83 4.70 -9.78 -0.44
CA ALA A 83 3.85 -9.61 -1.61
C ALA A 83 2.34 -9.57 -1.30
N SER A 84 1.92 -10.16 -0.18
CA SER A 84 0.52 -10.15 0.28
C SER A 84 0.21 -9.01 1.26
N HIS A 85 1.20 -8.20 1.63
CA HIS A 85 1.04 -7.15 2.62
C HIS A 85 0.61 -5.82 1.97
N GLU A 86 -0.27 -5.11 2.66
CA GLU A 86 -0.79 -3.81 2.22
C GLU A 86 -0.70 -2.77 3.35
N VAL A 87 0.10 -1.74 3.11
CA VAL A 87 0.23 -0.58 3.98
C VAL A 87 -0.80 0.47 3.58
N LEU A 88 -1.60 0.94 4.54
CA LEU A 88 -2.53 2.05 4.27
C LEU A 88 -1.76 3.37 4.23
N LEU A 89 -1.86 4.10 3.12
CA LEU A 89 -1.23 5.41 2.98
C LEU A 89 -1.62 6.35 4.13
N ARG A 90 -2.91 6.37 4.51
CA ARG A 90 -3.38 7.23 5.61
C ARG A 90 -2.69 6.92 6.94
N ASP A 91 -2.44 5.65 7.23
CA ASP A 91 -1.79 5.26 8.48
C ASP A 91 -0.33 5.74 8.50
N LEU A 92 0.35 5.69 7.36
CA LEU A 92 1.69 6.25 7.18
C LEU A 92 1.71 7.77 7.35
N LEU A 93 0.80 8.49 6.68
CA LEU A 93 0.70 9.96 6.77
C LEU A 93 0.40 10.42 8.21
N ASP A 94 -0.56 9.77 8.88
CA ASP A 94 -0.91 10.06 10.27
C ASP A 94 0.26 9.76 11.22
N ALA A 95 1.00 8.67 11.00
CA ALA A 95 2.17 8.33 11.82
C ALA A 95 3.24 9.42 11.74
N ILE A 96 3.56 9.88 10.53
CA ILE A 96 4.53 10.95 10.30
C ILE A 96 4.04 12.25 10.94
N GLU A 97 2.77 12.62 10.73
CA GLU A 97 2.17 13.83 11.29
C GLU A 97 2.21 13.81 12.83
N PHE A 98 1.80 12.71 13.48
CA PHE A 98 1.88 12.58 14.94
C PHE A 98 3.33 12.64 15.44
N ALA A 99 4.28 12.09 14.71
CA ALA A 99 5.69 12.15 15.06
C ALA A 99 6.31 13.55 14.96
N THR A 100 5.73 14.45 14.16
CA THR A 100 6.18 15.86 14.13
C THR A 100 5.98 16.57 15.48
N GLN A 101 4.93 16.20 16.22
CA GLN A 101 4.54 16.84 17.49
C GLN A 101 5.02 16.07 18.73
N ASP A 102 5.55 14.86 18.55
CA ASP A 102 5.99 14.01 19.66
C ASP A 102 7.48 14.22 19.96
N SER A 103 7.80 14.70 21.17
CA SER A 103 9.18 14.88 21.62
C SER A 103 9.92 13.56 21.89
N ALA A 104 9.20 12.45 22.05
CA ALA A 104 9.81 11.13 22.19
C ALA A 104 10.35 10.61 20.84
N ILE A 105 9.80 11.06 19.71
CA ILE A 105 10.35 10.71 18.40
C ILE A 105 11.47 11.69 18.05
N THR A 106 12.72 11.20 17.97
CA THR A 106 13.90 12.03 17.70
C THR A 106 14.37 11.96 16.26
N ALA A 107 14.05 10.89 15.54
CA ALA A 107 14.39 10.70 14.13
C ALA A 107 13.29 9.90 13.41
N LEU A 108 13.35 9.88 12.09
CA LEU A 108 12.60 8.95 11.24
C LEU A 108 13.59 8.05 10.53
N VAL A 109 13.35 6.74 10.55
CA VAL A 109 14.17 5.75 9.85
C VAL A 109 13.30 5.03 8.82
N MET A 110 13.77 4.96 7.58
CA MET A 110 13.13 4.23 6.49
C MET A 110 13.86 2.92 6.23
N GLU A 111 13.19 1.80 6.48
CA GLU A 111 13.63 0.45 6.13
C GLU A 111 12.69 -0.07 5.04
N LEU A 112 13.18 -0.07 3.80
CA LEU A 112 12.34 -0.26 2.62
C LEU A 112 12.59 -1.59 1.92
N ASP A 113 13.42 -2.48 2.46
CA ASP A 113 13.81 -3.74 1.82
C ASP A 113 12.59 -4.62 1.46
N ALA A 114 11.51 -4.54 2.24
CA ALA A 114 10.28 -5.27 2.03
C ALA A 114 9.22 -4.51 1.19
N LEU A 115 9.48 -3.25 0.83
CA LEU A 115 8.57 -2.45 0.01
C LEU A 115 8.62 -2.95 -1.43
N MET A 116 7.45 -3.34 -1.94
CA MET A 116 7.26 -3.81 -3.31
C MET A 116 6.80 -2.68 -4.24
N TYR A 117 5.88 -1.83 -3.77
CA TYR A 117 5.30 -0.78 -4.60
C TYR A 117 4.71 0.36 -3.78
N VAL A 118 4.96 1.61 -4.20
CA VAL A 118 4.31 2.81 -3.63
C VAL A 118 3.66 3.65 -4.73
N GLY A 119 4.30 3.75 -5.90
CA GLY A 119 3.87 4.59 -7.00
C GLY A 119 4.11 6.10 -6.77
N ILE A 120 4.23 6.85 -7.88
CA ILE A 120 4.62 8.27 -7.86
C ILE A 120 3.60 9.14 -7.11
N SER A 121 2.30 8.96 -7.35
CA SER A 121 1.25 9.80 -6.76
C SER A 121 1.21 9.71 -5.24
N LYS A 122 1.26 8.49 -4.70
CA LYS A 122 1.29 8.26 -3.26
C LYS A 122 2.60 8.74 -2.65
N THR A 123 3.72 8.58 -3.37
CA THR A 123 5.00 9.14 -2.93
C THR A 123 4.94 10.65 -2.75
N GLN A 124 4.28 11.40 -3.62
CA GLN A 124 4.12 12.85 -3.45
C GLN A 124 3.41 13.24 -2.15
N GLU A 125 2.37 12.50 -1.76
CA GLU A 125 1.69 12.70 -0.47
C GLU A 125 2.62 12.38 0.71
N ILE A 126 3.39 11.29 0.61
CA ILE A 126 4.35 10.89 1.64
C ILE A 126 5.47 11.94 1.76
N VAL A 127 6.02 12.40 0.64
CA VAL A 127 7.07 13.43 0.60
C VAL A 127 6.59 14.73 1.25
N THR A 128 5.35 15.14 1.00
CA THR A 128 4.76 16.30 1.68
C THR A 128 4.77 16.11 3.20
N ALA A 129 4.47 14.91 3.70
CA ALA A 129 4.53 14.62 5.13
C ALA A 129 5.99 14.56 5.65
N LEU A 130 6.91 13.98 4.88
CA LEU A 130 8.35 13.95 5.20
C LEU A 130 8.94 15.36 5.27
N GLU A 131 8.55 16.28 4.39
CA GLU A 131 8.97 17.68 4.42
C GLU A 131 8.51 18.38 5.70
N LYS A 132 7.28 18.14 6.15
CA LYS A 132 6.81 18.64 7.45
C LYS A 132 7.61 18.06 8.61
N PHE A 133 7.93 16.77 8.57
CA PHE A 133 8.76 16.14 9.59
C PHE A 133 10.16 16.74 9.60
N ARG A 134 10.80 16.88 8.44
CA ARG A 134 12.11 17.53 8.28
C ARG A 134 12.12 18.96 8.81
N ALA A 135 11.04 19.71 8.61
CA ALA A 135 10.91 21.08 9.14
C ALA A 135 10.95 21.17 10.68
N THR A 136 10.78 20.05 11.40
CA THR A 136 10.98 20.00 12.85
C THR A 136 12.46 19.97 13.27
N GLY A 137 13.37 19.79 12.31
CA GLY A 137 14.81 19.64 12.55
C GLY A 137 15.26 18.23 12.95
N LYS A 138 14.33 17.27 12.98
CA LYS A 138 14.62 15.85 13.24
C LYS A 138 15.12 15.18 11.95
N PRO A 139 16.20 14.38 12.01
CA PRO A 139 16.76 13.73 10.83
C PRO A 139 15.88 12.59 10.31
N ILE A 140 15.94 12.39 9.00
CA ILE A 140 15.33 11.30 8.26
C ILE A 140 16.46 10.48 7.63
N VAL A 141 16.59 9.21 8.00
CA VAL A 141 17.62 8.31 7.47
C VAL A 141 16.96 7.15 6.74
N ALA A 142 17.36 6.89 5.49
CA ALA A 142 17.05 5.65 4.81
C ALA A 142 18.22 4.67 4.99
N VAL A 143 17.91 3.44 5.37
CA VAL A 143 18.89 2.36 5.49
C VAL A 143 18.35 1.13 4.77
N GLY A 144 19.21 0.38 4.11
CA GLY A 144 18.82 -0.85 3.43
C GLY A 144 20.02 -1.60 2.85
N ASP A 145 19.82 -2.87 2.54
CA ASP A 145 20.86 -3.64 1.87
C ASP A 145 20.93 -3.28 0.37
N TYR A 146 19.79 -2.87 -0.20
CA TYR A 146 19.63 -2.60 -1.61
C TYR A 146 18.41 -1.71 -1.82
N TYR A 147 18.42 -0.89 -2.87
CA TYR A 147 17.26 -0.10 -3.27
C TYR A 147 16.82 -0.44 -4.69
N SER A 148 15.61 -0.99 -4.82
CA SER A 148 14.89 -1.03 -6.10
C SER A 148 14.43 0.36 -6.51
N GLN A 149 13.96 0.52 -7.75
CA GLN A 149 13.46 1.80 -8.26
C GLN A 149 12.30 2.38 -7.42
N ASP A 150 11.36 1.54 -6.97
CA ASP A 150 10.25 1.96 -6.11
C ASP A 150 10.72 2.34 -4.70
N GLN A 151 11.63 1.55 -4.12
CA GLN A 151 12.21 1.82 -2.80
C GLN A 151 13.01 3.12 -2.81
N TYR A 152 13.83 3.30 -3.86
CA TYR A 152 14.70 4.46 -4.00
C TYR A 152 13.92 5.76 -4.22
N LEU A 153 12.75 5.69 -4.85
CA LEU A 153 11.89 6.87 -5.01
C LEU A 153 11.59 7.51 -3.65
N LEU A 154 11.24 6.70 -2.65
CA LEU A 154 10.98 7.20 -1.30
C LEU A 154 12.28 7.51 -0.54
N ALA A 155 13.28 6.62 -0.61
CA ALA A 155 14.57 6.81 0.06
C ALA A 155 15.27 8.11 -0.36
N SER A 156 15.11 8.53 -1.63
CA SER A 156 15.71 9.76 -2.18
C SER A 156 15.33 11.04 -1.44
N HIS A 157 14.27 10.99 -0.62
CA HIS A 157 13.80 12.10 0.22
C HIS A 157 14.24 11.99 1.69
N ALA A 158 15.20 11.14 2.01
CA ALA A 158 15.90 11.16 3.30
C ALA A 158 16.88 12.34 3.41
N ASP A 159 17.30 12.69 4.61
CA ASP A 159 18.51 13.53 4.80
C ASP A 159 19.77 12.71 4.49
N GLU A 160 19.74 11.41 4.78
CA GLU A 160 20.85 10.51 4.53
C GLU A 160 20.39 9.13 4.06
N ILE A 161 21.10 8.54 3.11
CA ILE A 161 20.84 7.20 2.55
C ILE A 161 22.07 6.32 2.74
N ILE A 162 21.88 5.24 3.49
CA ILE A 162 22.89 4.24 3.81
C ILE A 162 22.54 2.97 3.02
N VAL A 163 23.50 2.48 2.24
CA VAL A 163 23.36 1.18 1.55
C VAL A 163 24.46 0.23 1.99
N HIS A 164 24.15 -1.05 2.09
CA HIS A 164 25.17 -2.06 2.38
C HIS A 164 26.30 -2.04 1.32
N PRO A 165 27.59 -2.26 1.68
CA PRO A 165 28.70 -2.27 0.72
C PRO A 165 28.61 -3.30 -0.41
N LEU A 166 27.82 -4.35 -0.23
CA LEU A 166 27.52 -5.36 -1.27
C LEU A 166 26.18 -5.11 -1.99
N GLY A 167 25.55 -3.98 -1.72
CA GLY A 167 24.26 -3.55 -2.24
C GLY A 167 24.36 -2.73 -3.53
N GLY A 168 23.38 -1.85 -3.71
CA GLY A 168 23.31 -0.93 -4.83
C GLY A 168 21.95 -0.25 -4.96
N VAL A 169 21.85 0.60 -5.99
CA VAL A 169 20.60 1.26 -6.40
C VAL A 169 20.28 0.85 -7.83
N ALA A 170 19.20 0.08 -8.02
CA ALA A 170 18.72 -0.33 -9.34
C ALA A 170 17.68 0.64 -9.89
N LEU A 171 18.15 1.54 -10.75
CA LEU A 171 17.29 2.38 -11.57
C LEU A 171 17.32 1.85 -13.00
N GLU A 172 16.15 1.60 -13.58
CA GLU A 172 16.00 0.90 -14.86
C GLU A 172 15.17 1.69 -15.89
N GLY A 173 14.46 2.72 -15.44
CA GLY A 173 13.51 3.47 -16.26
C GLY A 173 12.11 2.87 -16.24
N PHE A 174 11.22 3.42 -17.06
CA PHE A 174 9.87 2.88 -17.26
C PHE A 174 9.70 2.28 -18.65
N SER A 175 8.96 1.16 -18.69
CA SER A 175 8.65 0.44 -19.91
C SER A 175 7.20 -0.02 -19.91
N SER A 176 6.64 -0.25 -21.10
CA SER A 176 5.31 -0.82 -21.26
C SER A 176 5.38 -1.99 -22.24
N TYR A 177 5.01 -3.17 -21.75
CA TYR A 177 4.94 -4.39 -22.53
C TYR A 177 3.49 -4.87 -22.60
N ARG A 178 3.05 -5.21 -23.81
CA ARG A 178 1.71 -5.78 -24.03
C ARG A 178 1.84 -6.98 -24.97
N ASN A 179 1.16 -8.07 -24.63
CA ASN A 179 1.06 -9.25 -25.49
C ASN A 179 0.05 -9.01 -26.60
N TYR A 180 0.30 -9.62 -27.76
CA TYR A 180 -0.59 -9.57 -28.92
C TYR A 180 -0.81 -10.98 -29.47
N PHE A 181 -2.05 -11.28 -29.86
CA PHE A 181 -2.52 -12.65 -30.06
C PHE A 181 -3.22 -12.90 -31.40
N LYS A 182 -3.30 -11.90 -32.30
CA LYS A 182 -4.03 -12.02 -33.58
C LYS A 182 -3.71 -13.32 -34.32
N ASP A 183 -2.43 -13.59 -34.57
CA ASP A 183 -2.04 -14.77 -35.36
C ASP A 183 -2.33 -16.09 -34.63
N ALA A 184 -2.29 -16.11 -33.30
CA ALA A 184 -2.68 -17.28 -32.52
C ALA A 184 -4.19 -17.53 -32.64
N LEU A 185 -5.01 -16.48 -32.55
CA LEU A 185 -6.46 -16.55 -32.67
C LEU A 185 -6.87 -17.00 -34.08
N GLU A 186 -6.22 -16.49 -35.12
CA GLU A 186 -6.44 -16.94 -36.51
C GLU A 186 -6.10 -18.42 -36.68
N LYS A 187 -4.97 -18.89 -36.15
CA LYS A 187 -4.59 -20.32 -36.19
C LYS A 187 -5.59 -21.21 -35.45
N LEU A 188 -6.15 -20.71 -34.36
CA LEU A 188 -7.19 -21.40 -33.58
C LEU A 188 -8.59 -21.25 -34.18
N SER A 189 -8.73 -20.56 -35.32
CA SER A 189 -10.02 -20.27 -35.97
C SER A 189 -11.03 -19.56 -35.05
N VAL A 190 -10.53 -18.69 -34.16
CA VAL A 190 -11.34 -17.87 -33.26
C VAL A 190 -11.75 -16.58 -33.98
N ASN A 191 -13.06 -16.33 -34.07
CA ASN A 191 -13.60 -15.10 -34.62
C ASN A 191 -13.78 -14.04 -33.53
N VAL A 192 -13.02 -12.95 -33.59
CA VAL A 192 -13.14 -11.81 -32.68
C VAL A 192 -13.93 -10.69 -33.36
N HIS A 193 -14.98 -10.20 -32.69
CA HIS A 193 -15.77 -9.05 -33.14
C HIS A 193 -15.48 -7.84 -32.25
N VAL A 194 -14.83 -6.83 -32.81
CA VAL A 194 -14.47 -5.61 -32.08
C VAL A 194 -15.37 -4.46 -32.49
N PHE A 195 -15.93 -3.79 -31.48
CA PHE A 195 -16.65 -2.53 -31.64
C PHE A 195 -15.92 -1.48 -30.82
N ARG A 196 -15.33 -0.47 -31.46
CA ARG A 196 -14.64 0.64 -30.79
C ARG A 196 -14.96 1.98 -31.42
N ALA A 197 -14.90 3.02 -30.60
CA ALA A 197 -14.90 4.41 -31.02
C ALA A 197 -13.71 5.12 -30.36
N GLY A 198 -12.97 5.91 -31.14
CA GLY A 198 -11.78 6.62 -30.69
C GLY A 198 -10.48 5.98 -31.21
N GLU A 199 -9.63 6.81 -31.81
CA GLU A 199 -8.33 6.41 -32.40
C GLU A 199 -7.41 5.75 -31.37
N PHE A 200 -7.41 6.27 -30.13
CA PHE A 200 -6.52 5.83 -29.06
C PHE A 200 -7.14 4.79 -28.12
N LYS A 201 -8.30 4.20 -28.47
CA LYS A 201 -8.94 3.14 -27.67
C LYS A 201 -8.31 1.78 -28.00
N SER A 202 -7.08 1.58 -27.52
CA SER A 202 -6.15 0.52 -27.91
C SER A 202 -6.24 -0.78 -27.12
N ALA A 203 -7.08 -0.85 -26.09
CA ALA A 203 -7.22 -2.04 -25.23
C ALA A 203 -7.63 -3.32 -26.02
N VAL A 204 -8.19 -3.14 -27.21
CA VAL A 204 -8.61 -4.22 -28.12
C VAL A 204 -7.53 -4.64 -29.13
N GLU A 205 -6.46 -3.85 -29.29
CA GLU A 205 -5.39 -4.16 -30.26
C GLU A 205 -4.75 -5.53 -30.09
N PRO A 206 -4.56 -6.08 -28.87
CA PRO A 206 -4.05 -7.44 -28.68
C PRO A 206 -4.81 -8.53 -29.45
N PHE A 207 -6.08 -8.30 -29.76
CA PHE A 207 -6.93 -9.27 -30.46
C PHE A 207 -6.99 -9.01 -31.98
N GLU A 208 -6.56 -7.83 -32.44
CA GLU A 208 -6.65 -7.40 -33.84
C GLU A 208 -5.31 -7.36 -34.56
N ARG A 209 -4.20 -7.32 -33.81
CA ARG A 209 -2.83 -7.08 -34.31
C ARG A 209 -1.80 -7.95 -33.60
N ASN A 210 -0.55 -7.90 -34.08
CA ASN A 210 0.62 -8.50 -33.41
C ASN A 210 1.63 -7.44 -32.93
N ASP A 211 1.28 -6.17 -33.06
CA ASP A 211 2.14 -5.03 -32.76
C ASP A 211 1.33 -3.85 -32.21
N MET A 212 2.03 -2.98 -31.48
CA MET A 212 1.49 -1.71 -31.01
C MET A 212 1.23 -0.78 -32.20
N SER A 213 0.02 -0.24 -32.29
CA SER A 213 -0.29 0.75 -33.32
C SER A 213 0.54 2.03 -33.14
N ALA A 214 0.70 2.81 -34.22
CA ALA A 214 1.38 4.11 -34.14
C ALA A 214 0.67 5.09 -33.18
N GLY A 215 -0.67 4.98 -33.07
CA GLY A 215 -1.47 5.79 -32.15
C GLY A 215 -1.21 5.42 -30.69
N GLU A 216 -1.27 4.13 -30.36
CA GLU A 216 -0.96 3.64 -29.01
C GLU A 216 0.48 3.93 -28.63
N ARG A 217 1.42 3.77 -29.58
CA ARG A 217 2.83 4.10 -29.37
C ARG A 217 3.02 5.57 -28.97
N ARG A 218 2.41 6.50 -29.70
CA ARG A 218 2.48 7.93 -29.39
C ARG A 218 1.91 8.26 -28.00
N VAL A 219 0.78 7.67 -27.64
CA VAL A 219 0.16 7.89 -26.32
C VAL A 219 1.03 7.29 -25.23
N THR A 220 1.52 6.07 -25.44
CA THR A 220 2.35 5.33 -24.50
C THR A 220 3.67 6.01 -24.22
N GLU A 221 4.39 6.40 -25.27
CA GLU A 221 5.63 7.16 -25.16
C GLU A 221 5.41 8.47 -24.40
N ARG A 222 4.30 9.17 -24.65
CA ARG A 222 4.01 10.45 -23.98
C ARG A 222 3.82 10.29 -22.47
N TRP A 223 2.94 9.38 -22.03
CA TRP A 223 2.70 9.24 -20.59
C TRP A 223 3.89 8.58 -19.88
N LEU A 224 4.58 7.61 -20.50
CA LEU A 224 5.80 7.02 -19.94
C LEU A 224 6.88 8.08 -19.72
N SER A 225 7.13 8.93 -20.74
CA SER A 225 8.13 10.00 -20.64
C SER A 225 7.77 11.02 -19.55
N GLN A 226 6.49 11.34 -19.40
CA GLN A 226 6.02 12.25 -18.34
C GLN A 226 6.19 11.65 -16.95
N LEU A 227 5.82 10.38 -16.75
CA LEU A 227 6.01 9.71 -15.46
C LEU A 227 7.50 9.55 -15.14
N TRP A 228 8.32 9.20 -16.12
CA TRP A 228 9.76 9.09 -15.93
C TRP A 228 10.40 10.43 -15.57
N HIS A 229 9.97 11.51 -16.22
CA HIS A 229 10.41 12.85 -15.86
C HIS A 229 9.99 13.24 -14.43
N GLN A 230 8.79 12.86 -13.99
CA GLN A 230 8.36 13.09 -12.60
C GLN A 230 9.21 12.28 -11.61
N TYR A 231 9.51 11.02 -11.92
CA TYR A 231 10.38 10.17 -11.11
C TYR A 231 11.77 10.79 -10.95
N THR A 232 12.43 11.09 -12.07
CA THR A 232 13.80 11.64 -12.09
C THR A 232 13.84 12.99 -11.39
N SER A 233 12.86 13.88 -11.64
CA SER A 233 12.80 15.18 -10.97
C SER A 233 12.64 15.05 -9.45
N ALA A 234 11.82 14.11 -8.97
CA ALA A 234 11.64 13.87 -7.54
C ALA A 234 12.94 13.40 -6.88
N VAL A 235 13.60 12.41 -7.48
CA VAL A 235 14.89 11.88 -7.01
C VAL A 235 15.99 12.95 -7.05
N GLU A 236 16.14 13.65 -8.17
CA GLU A 236 17.19 14.67 -8.34
C GLU A 236 16.98 15.85 -7.38
N THR A 237 15.72 16.23 -7.12
CA THR A 237 15.41 17.25 -6.11
C THR A 237 15.72 16.75 -4.69
N GLY A 238 15.30 15.54 -4.33
CA GLY A 238 15.53 14.98 -3.00
C GLY A 238 17.01 14.77 -2.67
N ARG A 239 17.82 14.48 -3.70
CA ARG A 239 19.27 14.26 -3.59
C ARG A 239 20.13 15.48 -3.94
N GLU A 240 19.51 16.61 -4.25
CA GLU A 240 20.20 17.83 -4.72
C GLU A 240 21.15 17.59 -5.92
N LEU A 241 20.76 16.67 -6.81
CA LEU A 241 21.52 16.32 -8.01
C LEU A 241 21.20 17.29 -9.16
N ALA A 242 22.16 17.42 -10.09
CA ALA A 242 21.93 18.19 -11.31
C ALA A 242 20.83 17.53 -12.17
N PRO A 243 19.99 18.31 -12.87
CA PRO A 243 18.98 17.76 -13.77
C PRO A 243 19.59 16.80 -14.81
N GLY A 244 19.02 15.61 -14.95
CA GLY A 244 19.49 14.55 -15.85
C GLY A 244 20.59 13.64 -15.28
N SER A 245 20.97 13.80 -14.01
CA SER A 245 21.92 12.90 -13.34
C SER A 245 21.42 11.46 -13.27
N VAL A 246 20.12 11.26 -13.07
CA VAL A 246 19.55 9.91 -13.02
C VAL A 246 19.58 9.26 -14.40
N ASP A 247 19.23 10.00 -15.46
CA ASP A 247 19.32 9.50 -16.83
C ASP A 247 20.76 9.16 -17.20
N ASP A 248 21.72 10.01 -16.83
CA ASP A 248 23.14 9.77 -17.07
C ASP A 248 23.67 8.55 -16.31
N TYR A 249 23.22 8.35 -15.07
CA TYR A 249 23.56 7.17 -14.27
C TYR A 249 23.12 5.88 -14.96
N ILE A 250 21.86 5.82 -15.42
CA ILE A 250 21.29 4.61 -16.04
C ILE A 250 21.91 4.35 -17.40
N ASN A 251 22.01 5.38 -18.26
CA ASN A 251 22.51 5.21 -19.63
C ASN A 251 24.01 4.87 -19.67
N HIS A 252 24.79 5.26 -18.65
CA HIS A 252 26.21 4.94 -18.53
C HIS A 252 26.51 3.93 -17.40
N PHE A 253 25.51 3.18 -16.93
CA PHE A 253 25.65 2.30 -15.76
C PHE A 253 26.78 1.28 -15.93
N ALA A 254 26.90 0.65 -17.10
CA ALA A 254 27.95 -0.34 -17.37
C ALA A 254 29.38 0.26 -17.27
N GLU A 255 29.55 1.51 -17.70
CA GLU A 255 30.83 2.22 -17.61
C GLU A 255 31.16 2.59 -16.16
N ARG A 256 30.16 3.07 -15.41
CA ARG A 256 30.26 3.41 -13.98
C ARG A 256 30.58 2.19 -13.14
N LEU A 257 29.93 1.06 -13.42
CA LEU A 257 30.18 -0.21 -12.76
C LEU A 257 31.61 -0.69 -13.02
N LYS A 258 32.09 -0.59 -14.27
CA LYS A 258 33.48 -0.91 -14.62
C LYS A 258 34.48 0.01 -13.90
N ALA A 259 34.21 1.31 -13.85
CA ALA A 259 35.05 2.28 -13.12
C ALA A 259 35.09 1.98 -11.61
N SER A 260 34.01 1.43 -11.07
CA SER A 260 33.89 0.95 -9.69
C SER A 260 34.33 -0.50 -9.49
N GLN A 261 35.02 -1.11 -10.47
CA GLN A 261 35.53 -2.50 -10.41
C GLN A 261 34.45 -3.56 -10.15
N GLY A 262 33.21 -3.32 -10.61
CA GLY A 262 32.08 -4.24 -10.40
C GLY A 262 31.29 -3.99 -9.13
N ASP A 263 31.66 -2.99 -8.32
CA ASP A 263 30.95 -2.63 -7.10
C ASP A 263 29.82 -1.63 -7.38
N ALA A 264 28.57 -2.10 -7.27
CA ALA A 264 27.38 -1.30 -7.54
C ALA A 264 27.08 -0.28 -6.43
N ALA A 265 27.35 -0.61 -5.16
CA ALA A 265 27.18 0.31 -4.03
C ALA A 265 28.15 1.49 -4.15
N ARG A 266 29.41 1.22 -4.51
CA ARG A 266 30.41 2.25 -4.81
C ARG A 266 30.04 3.10 -6.01
N ALA A 267 29.46 2.51 -7.06
CA ALA A 267 28.98 3.27 -8.22
C ALA A 267 27.85 4.24 -7.84
N ALA A 268 26.92 3.81 -6.98
CA ALA A 268 25.85 4.65 -6.46
C ALA A 268 26.40 5.79 -5.58
N LEU A 269 27.35 5.50 -4.69
CA LEU A 269 28.01 6.50 -3.84
C LEU A 269 28.73 7.57 -4.69
N GLN A 270 29.50 7.14 -5.69
CA GLN A 270 30.21 8.06 -6.59
C GLN A 270 29.28 8.91 -7.46
N ALA A 271 28.05 8.43 -7.70
CA ALA A 271 27.02 9.17 -8.42
C ALA A 271 26.22 10.13 -7.51
N GLY A 272 26.47 10.14 -6.20
CA GLY A 272 25.71 10.94 -5.21
C GLY A 272 24.33 10.37 -4.89
N LEU A 273 24.03 9.15 -5.34
CA LEU A 273 22.74 8.51 -5.09
C LEU A 273 22.60 8.02 -3.64
N VAL A 274 23.70 7.72 -2.97
CA VAL A 274 23.73 7.33 -1.55
C VAL A 274 24.82 8.12 -0.84
N ASP A 275 24.77 8.16 0.49
CA ASP A 275 25.66 8.95 1.32
C ASP A 275 26.74 8.09 2.01
N GLN A 276 26.37 6.89 2.47
CA GLN A 276 27.29 6.00 3.16
C GLN A 276 27.16 4.54 2.72
N LEU A 277 28.28 3.82 2.85
CA LEU A 277 28.35 2.37 2.65
C LEU A 277 28.68 1.71 3.98
N LEU A 278 27.68 1.24 4.70
CA LEU A 278 27.83 0.64 6.04
C LEU A 278 27.26 -0.77 6.07
N GLY A 279 27.99 -1.69 6.71
CA GLY A 279 27.42 -2.98 7.10
C GLY A 279 26.26 -2.79 8.07
N ARG A 280 25.41 -3.81 8.26
CA ARG A 280 24.23 -3.69 9.14
C ARG A 280 24.58 -3.30 10.58
N ASP A 281 25.63 -3.88 11.14
CA ASP A 281 26.10 -3.56 12.50
C ASP A 281 26.59 -2.11 12.58
N GLU A 282 27.36 -1.64 11.59
CA GLU A 282 27.86 -0.26 11.50
C GLU A 282 26.71 0.75 11.29
N ALA A 283 25.71 0.38 10.49
CA ALA A 283 24.51 1.18 10.28
C ALA A 283 23.67 1.27 11.55
N ASN A 284 23.56 0.18 12.33
CA ASN A 284 22.92 0.20 13.64
C ASN A 284 23.65 1.16 14.60
N ASP A 285 24.97 1.05 14.71
CA ASP A 285 25.78 1.94 15.57
C ASP A 285 25.61 3.41 15.17
N TYR A 286 25.57 3.69 13.87
CA TYR A 286 25.26 5.01 13.34
C TYR A 286 23.87 5.49 13.77
N LEU A 287 22.85 4.66 13.62
CA LEU A 287 21.47 4.98 13.97
C LEU A 287 21.26 5.16 15.49
N VAL A 288 21.96 4.39 16.33
CA VAL A 288 21.98 4.61 17.80
C VAL A 288 22.46 6.04 18.10
N GLY A 289 23.50 6.51 17.40
CA GLY A 289 23.99 7.88 17.50
C GLY A 289 22.97 8.93 17.05
N VAL A 290 22.29 8.69 15.93
CA VAL A 290 21.26 9.59 15.36
C VAL A 290 20.02 9.68 16.26
N VAL A 291 19.51 8.54 16.72
CA VAL A 291 18.32 8.46 17.57
C VAL A 291 18.62 8.93 18.99
N GLY A 292 19.83 8.65 19.47
CA GLY A 292 20.27 8.94 20.83
C GLY A 292 19.65 8.01 21.88
N ALA A 293 19.26 6.80 21.48
CA ALA A 293 18.72 5.74 22.32
C ALA A 293 18.95 4.35 21.68
N GLU A 294 19.09 3.34 22.54
CA GLU A 294 19.39 1.94 22.22
C GLU A 294 18.47 1.06 23.08
N ASN A 295 17.99 -0.05 22.53
CA ASN A 295 17.14 -1.01 23.24
C ASN A 295 17.98 -2.09 23.96
N ASP A 296 17.31 -3.00 24.67
CA ASP A 296 17.98 -4.05 25.46
C ASP A 296 18.78 -5.07 24.60
N GLU A 297 18.54 -5.11 23.29
CA GLU A 297 19.23 -5.99 22.32
C GLU A 297 20.45 -5.31 21.67
N GLY A 298 20.71 -4.06 21.99
CA GLY A 298 21.79 -3.26 21.42
C GLY A 298 21.46 -2.63 20.07
N LEU A 299 20.19 -2.62 19.69
CA LEU A 299 19.72 -1.98 18.47
C LEU A 299 19.27 -0.56 18.73
N TYR A 300 19.30 0.30 17.71
CA TYR A 300 18.73 1.64 17.81
C TYR A 300 17.25 1.56 18.26
N GLU A 301 16.88 2.39 19.24
CA GLU A 301 15.53 2.34 19.80
C GLU A 301 14.52 2.91 18.79
N ALA A 302 13.49 2.13 18.48
CA ALA A 302 12.58 2.45 17.38
C ALA A 302 11.17 1.93 17.65
N ILE A 303 10.18 2.63 17.08
CA ILE A 303 8.81 2.16 17.07
C ILE A 303 8.27 2.09 15.64
N GLU A 304 7.81 0.90 15.26
CA GLU A 304 7.13 0.65 13.99
C GLU A 304 5.92 1.58 13.83
N PHE A 305 5.75 2.13 12.62
CA PHE A 305 4.74 3.14 12.36
C PHE A 305 3.31 2.63 12.57
N GLU A 306 3.00 1.36 12.28
CA GLU A 306 1.66 0.81 12.54
C GLU A 306 1.35 0.74 14.03
N ARG A 307 2.32 0.30 14.84
CA ARG A 307 2.19 0.28 16.30
C ARG A 307 2.06 1.70 16.83
N TYR A 308 2.86 2.65 16.31
CA TYR A 308 2.82 4.04 16.71
C TYR A 308 1.46 4.69 16.42
N VAL A 309 0.97 4.61 15.17
CA VAL A 309 -0.30 5.22 14.77
C VAL A 309 -1.49 4.58 15.48
N ALA A 310 -1.48 3.26 15.68
CA ALA A 310 -2.54 2.57 16.43
C ALA A 310 -2.64 3.04 17.89
N ARG A 311 -1.52 3.47 18.49
CA ARG A 311 -1.47 3.98 19.87
C ARG A 311 -1.79 5.47 19.97
N LYS A 312 -1.40 6.26 18.97
CA LYS A 312 -1.62 7.72 18.95
C LYS A 312 -2.99 8.12 18.45
N ARG A 313 -3.57 7.35 17.53
CA ARG A 313 -4.89 7.63 16.99
C ARG A 313 -5.92 7.51 18.12
N PRO A 314 -6.72 8.55 18.41
CA PRO A 314 -7.69 8.50 19.49
C PRO A 314 -8.73 7.41 19.21
N LEU A 315 -9.00 6.58 20.22
CA LEU A 315 -10.11 5.64 20.22
C LEU A 315 -11.42 6.43 20.32
N SER A 316 -11.94 6.90 19.19
CA SER A 316 -13.25 7.55 19.15
C SER A 316 -14.33 6.48 19.09
N LEU A 317 -14.97 6.20 20.24
CA LEU A 317 -16.14 5.30 20.31
C LEU A 317 -17.40 5.94 19.71
N SER A 318 -17.34 7.22 19.36
CA SER A 318 -18.40 7.99 18.71
C SER A 318 -17.82 8.72 17.51
N GLY A 319 -18.61 8.92 16.45
CA GLY A 319 -18.16 9.70 15.30
C GLY A 319 -17.72 11.11 15.73
N PRO A 320 -16.79 11.77 15.01
CA PRO A 320 -16.34 13.12 15.36
C PRO A 320 -17.55 14.06 15.49
N GLU A 321 -17.73 14.78 16.59
CA GLU A 321 -18.84 15.74 16.70
C GLU A 321 -18.61 16.93 15.76
N GLY A 322 -19.68 17.41 15.10
CA GLY A 322 -19.66 18.59 14.25
C GLY A 322 -19.55 18.31 12.75
N ASP A 323 -19.12 19.34 12.02
CA ASP A 323 -19.01 19.35 10.55
C ASP A 323 -17.84 18.48 10.08
N ARG A 324 -18.09 17.62 9.09
CA ARG A 324 -17.14 16.61 8.59
C ARG A 324 -17.07 16.62 7.06
N VAL A 325 -15.95 16.13 6.54
CA VAL A 325 -15.76 15.81 5.12
C VAL A 325 -15.75 14.30 4.96
N ALA A 326 -16.65 13.77 4.14
CA ALA A 326 -16.71 12.34 3.84
C ALA A 326 -15.66 11.99 2.77
N VAL A 327 -14.72 11.11 3.09
CA VAL A 327 -13.76 10.58 2.11
C VAL A 327 -14.24 9.21 1.64
N ILE A 328 -14.62 9.12 0.36
CA ILE A 328 -15.13 7.89 -0.25
C ILE A 328 -14.08 7.39 -1.25
N THR A 329 -13.52 6.22 -1.00
CA THR A 329 -12.51 5.60 -1.87
C THR A 329 -13.17 4.78 -2.98
N ALA A 330 -12.78 5.07 -4.22
CA ALA A 330 -13.18 4.36 -5.42
C ALA A 330 -11.93 3.74 -6.07
N LYS A 331 -11.52 2.56 -5.58
CA LYS A 331 -10.31 1.83 -6.01
C LYS A 331 -10.69 0.58 -6.80
N GLY A 332 -10.12 0.40 -7.99
CA GLY A 332 -10.23 -0.81 -8.79
C GLY A 332 -11.07 -0.68 -10.06
N THR A 333 -11.42 -1.82 -10.66
CA THR A 333 -12.25 -1.88 -11.87
C THR A 333 -13.70 -1.57 -11.54
N ILE A 334 -14.36 -0.79 -12.40
CA ILE A 334 -15.78 -0.45 -12.24
C ILE A 334 -16.66 -1.58 -12.75
N MET A 335 -17.49 -2.14 -11.87
CA MET A 335 -18.37 -3.28 -12.16
C MET A 335 -19.83 -2.95 -11.79
N PRO A 336 -20.83 -3.54 -12.48
CA PRO A 336 -22.23 -3.44 -12.07
C PRO A 336 -22.47 -4.04 -10.69
N GLY A 337 -23.54 -3.61 -10.03
CA GLY A 337 -24.01 -4.19 -8.78
C GLY A 337 -23.20 -3.75 -7.55
N GLU A 338 -23.29 -4.58 -6.51
CA GLU A 338 -22.46 -4.47 -5.32
C GLU A 338 -21.11 -5.17 -5.55
N GLN A 339 -20.04 -4.53 -5.11
CA GLN A 339 -18.70 -5.13 -5.10
C GLN A 339 -18.03 -4.95 -3.74
N PRO A 340 -17.13 -5.88 -3.36
CA PRO A 340 -16.29 -5.74 -2.20
C PRO A 340 -15.19 -4.67 -2.42
N PRO A 341 -14.50 -4.23 -1.35
CA PRO A 341 -13.32 -3.37 -1.50
C PRO A 341 -12.27 -3.98 -2.44
N GLY A 342 -11.55 -3.13 -3.18
CA GLY A 342 -10.64 -3.55 -4.25
C GLY A 342 -11.29 -3.60 -5.65
N GLU A 343 -12.61 -3.57 -5.71
CA GLU A 343 -13.40 -3.31 -6.91
C GLU A 343 -14.38 -2.15 -6.69
N ILE A 344 -14.82 -1.51 -7.77
CA ILE A 344 -15.76 -0.39 -7.70
C ILE A 344 -17.14 -0.88 -8.14
N GLY A 345 -18.00 -1.17 -7.16
CA GLY A 345 -19.40 -1.52 -7.42
C GLY A 345 -20.26 -0.29 -7.64
N GLY A 346 -20.96 -0.22 -8.77
CA GLY A 346 -21.86 0.88 -9.10
C GLY A 346 -22.88 1.17 -7.98
N ASP A 347 -23.48 0.12 -7.42
CA ASP A 347 -24.50 0.25 -6.37
C ASP A 347 -23.89 0.44 -4.98
N THR A 348 -22.70 -0.12 -4.73
CA THR A 348 -21.96 0.10 -3.48
C THR A 348 -21.56 1.56 -3.35
N LEU A 349 -20.86 2.10 -4.36
CA LEU A 349 -20.34 3.46 -4.32
C LEU A 349 -21.47 4.50 -4.36
N ALA A 350 -22.51 4.26 -5.15
CA ALA A 350 -23.72 5.08 -5.18
C ALA A 350 -24.37 5.22 -3.79
N ARG A 351 -24.46 4.11 -3.04
CA ARG A 351 -25.02 4.11 -1.69
C ARG A 351 -24.13 4.84 -0.70
N LEU A 352 -22.81 4.68 -0.78
CA LEU A 352 -21.87 5.43 0.07
C LEU A 352 -22.01 6.94 -0.15
N ILE A 353 -22.12 7.39 -1.40
CA ILE A 353 -22.35 8.80 -1.73
C ILE A 353 -23.68 9.28 -1.14
N ARG A 354 -24.75 8.50 -1.31
CA ARG A 354 -26.07 8.83 -0.76
C ARG A 354 -26.06 8.90 0.77
N SER A 355 -25.45 7.93 1.44
CA SER A 355 -25.34 7.94 2.90
C SER A 355 -24.54 9.14 3.40
N ALA A 356 -23.52 9.58 2.66
CA ALA A 356 -22.80 10.81 2.97
C ALA A 356 -23.67 12.07 2.77
N VAL A 357 -24.60 12.06 1.81
CA VAL A 357 -25.56 13.17 1.62
C VAL A 357 -26.63 13.21 2.72
N GLU A 358 -27.07 12.04 3.19
CA GLU A 358 -28.11 11.91 4.22
C GLU A 358 -27.58 12.20 5.65
N ASP A 359 -26.25 12.17 5.86
CA ASP A 359 -25.63 12.53 7.14
C ASP A 359 -25.52 14.05 7.29
N GLU A 360 -26.33 14.65 8.17
CA GLU A 360 -26.34 16.09 8.43
C GLU A 360 -24.99 16.66 8.88
N GLY A 361 -24.11 15.82 9.44
CA GLY A 361 -22.75 16.20 9.83
C GLY A 361 -21.80 16.35 8.64
N VAL A 362 -22.12 15.79 7.46
CA VAL A 362 -21.25 15.86 6.29
C VAL A 362 -21.50 17.15 5.51
N LYS A 363 -20.45 17.96 5.35
CA LYS A 363 -20.50 19.24 4.64
C LYS A 363 -19.83 19.22 3.27
N ALA A 364 -19.05 18.19 2.97
CA ALA A 364 -18.43 17.97 1.66
C ALA A 364 -18.07 16.49 1.48
N ILE A 365 -17.91 16.07 0.23
CA ILE A 365 -17.44 14.74 -0.16
C ILE A 365 -16.14 14.88 -0.95
N VAL A 366 -15.15 14.08 -0.59
CA VAL A 366 -13.96 13.82 -1.39
C VAL A 366 -14.06 12.41 -1.96
N LEU A 367 -14.11 12.29 -3.28
CA LEU A 367 -14.15 11.02 -3.99
C LEU A 367 -12.73 10.66 -4.44
N ARG A 368 -12.03 9.82 -3.67
CA ARG A 368 -10.65 9.41 -3.95
C ARG A 368 -10.63 8.29 -5.00
N VAL A 369 -10.28 8.61 -6.25
CA VAL A 369 -10.37 7.69 -7.40
C VAL A 369 -9.02 7.11 -7.78
N ASP A 370 -8.94 5.78 -7.86
CA ASP A 370 -7.84 5.02 -8.43
C ASP A 370 -8.42 3.87 -9.28
N SER A 371 -8.70 4.17 -10.56
CA SER A 371 -9.45 3.25 -11.43
C SER A 371 -8.97 3.29 -12.88
N GLY A 372 -8.80 2.11 -13.48
CA GLY A 372 -8.62 1.94 -14.93
C GLY A 372 -9.92 2.05 -15.74
N GLY A 373 -11.06 2.31 -15.08
CA GLY A 373 -12.39 2.32 -15.68
C GLY A 373 -13.10 0.97 -15.56
N GLY A 374 -14.04 0.69 -16.48
CA GLY A 374 -14.81 -0.55 -16.49
C GLY A 374 -16.19 -0.38 -17.13
N SER A 375 -17.22 -0.88 -16.46
CA SER A 375 -18.62 -0.85 -16.89
C SER A 375 -19.14 0.58 -17.06
N LEU A 376 -19.59 0.88 -18.28
CA LEU A 376 -20.27 2.14 -18.62
C LEU A 376 -21.51 2.36 -17.75
N PHE A 377 -22.34 1.33 -17.59
CA PHE A 377 -23.61 1.46 -16.87
C PHE A 377 -23.38 1.76 -15.39
N ALA A 378 -22.44 1.05 -14.75
CA ALA A 378 -22.06 1.32 -13.37
C ALA A 378 -21.46 2.72 -13.20
N SER A 379 -20.65 3.16 -14.17
CA SER A 379 -20.09 4.52 -14.18
C SER A 379 -21.19 5.59 -14.24
N GLU A 380 -22.25 5.39 -15.01
CA GLU A 380 -23.37 6.34 -15.06
C GLU A 380 -24.21 6.34 -13.77
N VAL A 381 -24.39 5.17 -13.14
CA VAL A 381 -25.03 5.08 -11.81
C VAL A 381 -24.27 5.94 -10.80
N ILE A 382 -22.93 5.82 -10.77
CA ILE A 382 -22.05 6.61 -9.90
C ILE A 382 -22.13 8.10 -10.25
N ARG A 383 -21.94 8.45 -11.54
CA ARG A 383 -21.95 9.85 -12.01
C ARG A 383 -23.25 10.55 -11.65
N ARG A 384 -24.39 9.87 -11.78
CA ARG A 384 -25.70 10.40 -11.39
C ARG A 384 -25.76 10.70 -9.89
N GLN A 385 -25.28 9.79 -9.03
CA GLN A 385 -25.25 10.06 -7.58
C GLN A 385 -24.31 11.22 -7.22
N VAL A 386 -23.16 11.36 -7.88
CA VAL A 386 -22.27 12.52 -7.70
C VAL A 386 -22.98 13.82 -8.10
N SER A 387 -23.76 13.80 -9.18
CA SER A 387 -24.56 14.96 -9.60
C SER A 387 -25.63 15.30 -8.57
N GLU A 388 -26.40 14.30 -8.12
CA GLU A 388 -27.45 14.47 -7.11
C GLU A 388 -26.88 15.02 -5.79
N ALA A 389 -25.70 14.55 -5.36
CA ALA A 389 -25.00 15.09 -4.20
C ALA A 389 -24.66 16.59 -4.37
N ARG A 390 -24.12 17.00 -5.53
CA ARG A 390 -23.84 18.41 -5.83
C ARG A 390 -25.10 19.27 -5.86
N ASP A 391 -26.17 18.76 -6.47
CA ASP A 391 -27.46 19.45 -6.58
C ASP A 391 -28.13 19.63 -5.20
N SER A 392 -27.83 18.76 -4.24
CA SER A 392 -28.27 18.90 -2.84
C SER A 392 -27.49 19.96 -2.03
N GLY A 393 -26.50 20.62 -2.65
CA GLY A 393 -25.69 21.65 -2.01
C GLY A 393 -24.41 21.13 -1.33
N ILE A 394 -24.12 19.83 -1.44
CA ILE A 394 -22.89 19.23 -0.89
C ILE A 394 -21.78 19.29 -1.95
N PRO A 395 -20.69 20.04 -1.71
CA PRO A 395 -19.54 20.04 -2.62
C PRO A 395 -18.94 18.65 -2.76
N VAL A 396 -18.67 18.22 -3.99
CA VAL A 396 -17.96 16.97 -4.29
C VAL A 396 -16.67 17.28 -5.02
N VAL A 397 -15.54 17.00 -4.38
CA VAL A 397 -14.18 17.11 -4.93
C VAL A 397 -13.70 15.70 -5.30
N VAL A 398 -12.96 15.58 -6.40
CA VAL A 398 -12.36 14.32 -6.86
C VAL A 398 -10.85 14.42 -6.70
#